data_AF-A0A432UYF1-F1
#
_entry.id   AF-A0A432UYF1-F1
#
_cell.length_a   1.000
_cell.length_b   1.000
_cell.length_c   1.000
_cell.angle_alpha   90.00
_cell.angle_beta   90.00
_cell.angle_gamma   90.00
#
_symmetry.space_group_name_H-M   'P 1'
#
loop_
_entity.id
_entity.type
_entity.pdbx_description
1 polymer ?
#
loop_
_entity_poly.entity_id
_entity_poly.type
_entity_poly.pdbx_seq_one_letter_code
_entity_poly.pdbx_strand_id
1 'polypeptide(L)'
;MGVEIDEYRCRIGTFRGGRGRTLAVFLLGLRFVRGMLAFVVLIVLLYIGGVERNPGPVTLESIAADMKETRGSILAVVTDIKSSVQHMQQDIKQIKEHCQRLDGTCEELKRAHNQLSDKLTSLEEEIVRVDSERHVNSLDIEELKTANDDQRCEIDSLNDEIDRLEAYSRRDSIRIFGMKESEDESHEHCTKSLVELLNKYFTFKVWKADDMVRAHRVGPQRAARSPRHVIAKFARSSDVASILKSREARATLREKGVRLAADLTRRQNQKLQELRERGQHGYFKAGKLVVVDGLQGDNYDRQRTTGGRRHDGTGYDKRPEHGAWATTAARDGPTISTTASDATRQRETSPRQTPRQAVRAGSLQKRPQTRSQSTSEENGPPRA
;
A
#
# COMPACT_ATOMS: atom_id res chain seq x y z
N MET A 1 20.10 -40.49 -33.73
CA MET A 1 21.51 -40.20 -33.38
C MET A 1 21.67 -40.61 -31.93
N GLY A 2 22.62 -41.40 -31.48
CA GLY A 2 23.77 -42.03 -32.09
C GLY A 2 24.33 -42.97 -31.01
N VAL A 3 25.01 -44.02 -31.47
CA VAL A 3 25.87 -44.87 -30.65
C VAL A 3 27.01 -44.02 -30.09
N GLU A 4 27.42 -44.25 -28.85
CA GLU A 4 28.76 -43.86 -28.41
C GLU A 4 29.36 -44.92 -27.48
N ILE A 5 30.51 -45.41 -27.94
CA ILE A 5 31.47 -46.32 -27.31
C ILE A 5 32.62 -45.40 -26.88
N ASP A 6 33.19 -45.60 -25.69
CA ASP A 6 34.56 -45.19 -25.34
C ASP A 6 35.06 -46.10 -24.20
N GLU A 7 36.02 -47.01 -24.42
CA GLU A 7 37.49 -46.83 -24.46
C GLU A 7 38.10 -46.19 -23.20
N TYR A 8 38.87 -46.98 -22.42
CA TYR A 8 40.01 -46.46 -21.63
C TYR A 8 41.18 -47.46 -21.53
N ARG A 9 42.18 -47.19 -22.37
CA ARG A 9 43.66 -47.18 -22.17
C ARG A 9 44.32 -48.03 -21.06
N CYS A 10 45.07 -49.03 -21.53
CA CYS A 10 46.53 -49.20 -21.47
C CYS A 10 47.37 -48.36 -20.46
N ARG A 11 48.19 -49.04 -19.64
CA ARG A 11 49.45 -48.49 -19.10
C ARG A 11 50.52 -49.59 -18.98
N ILE A 12 51.63 -49.36 -19.68
CA ILE A 12 52.86 -50.15 -19.76
C ILE A 12 53.76 -49.86 -18.55
N GLY A 13 54.49 -50.87 -18.07
CA GLY A 13 55.59 -50.73 -17.13
C GLY A 13 56.59 -51.89 -17.23
N THR A 14 57.71 -51.65 -17.92
CA THR A 14 58.91 -52.49 -18.00
C THR A 14 59.81 -52.35 -16.77
N PHE A 15 60.64 -53.36 -16.42
CA PHE A 15 62.13 -53.31 -16.50
C PHE A 15 62.87 -54.34 -15.60
N ARG A 16 63.99 -54.88 -16.14
CA ARG A 16 65.17 -55.56 -15.53
C ARG A 16 64.96 -56.91 -14.82
N GLY A 17 65.71 -57.99 -15.08
CA GLY A 17 66.92 -58.24 -15.86
C GLY A 17 67.80 -59.29 -15.13
N GLY A 18 68.36 -60.29 -15.82
CA GLY A 18 69.39 -61.14 -15.21
C GLY A 18 69.65 -62.56 -15.74
N ARG A 19 70.37 -62.64 -16.88
CA ARG A 19 71.49 -63.56 -17.22
C ARG A 19 71.40 -65.10 -17.05
N GLY A 20 71.70 -65.77 -18.18
CA GLY A 20 72.41 -67.06 -18.26
C GLY A 20 71.97 -67.89 -19.48
N ARG A 21 72.51 -67.65 -20.69
CA ARG A 21 73.56 -68.47 -21.37
C ARG A 21 73.06 -69.88 -21.75
N THR A 22 73.12 -70.39 -22.98
CA THR A 22 74.16 -70.22 -24.02
C THR A 22 73.78 -70.97 -25.32
N LEU A 23 74.23 -70.45 -26.48
CA LEU A 23 74.72 -71.16 -27.70
C LEU A 23 73.75 -72.14 -28.42
N ALA A 24 73.56 -72.18 -29.74
CA ALA A 24 74.30 -71.71 -30.91
C ALA A 24 73.29 -71.67 -32.10
N VAL A 25 73.15 -70.55 -32.83
CA VAL A 25 73.93 -70.20 -34.04
C VAL A 25 73.90 -71.31 -35.11
N PHE A 26 72.97 -71.11 -36.07
CA PHE A 26 73.31 -70.87 -37.47
C PHE A 26 74.33 -71.83 -38.10
N LEU A 27 73.87 -72.98 -38.61
CA LEU A 27 74.61 -73.74 -39.62
C LEU A 27 73.65 -74.60 -40.47
N LEU A 28 73.84 -74.50 -41.79
CA LEU A 28 73.45 -75.47 -42.81
C LEU A 28 72.01 -75.47 -43.36
N GLY A 29 71.71 -74.38 -44.07
CA GLY A 29 70.88 -74.39 -45.29
C GLY A 29 71.51 -75.22 -46.43
N LEU A 30 71.78 -76.50 -46.19
CA LEU A 30 72.25 -77.47 -47.19
C LEU A 30 71.76 -78.91 -46.90
N ARG A 31 70.59 -79.03 -46.28
CA ARG A 31 69.76 -80.25 -46.23
C ARG A 31 68.40 -80.08 -46.92
N PHE A 32 68.20 -78.96 -47.61
CA PHE A 32 66.93 -78.50 -48.15
C PHE A 32 66.44 -79.29 -49.38
N VAL A 33 67.34 -79.96 -50.13
CA VAL A 33 66.96 -80.68 -51.37
C VAL A 33 66.79 -82.21 -51.17
N ARG A 34 67.34 -82.78 -50.10
CA ARG A 34 67.08 -84.19 -49.71
C ARG A 34 65.86 -84.35 -48.78
N GLY A 35 65.44 -83.29 -48.09
CA GLY A 35 64.19 -83.27 -47.32
C GLY A 35 62.92 -83.18 -48.18
N MET A 36 63.00 -82.55 -49.36
CA MET A 36 61.85 -82.40 -50.26
C MET A 36 61.42 -83.72 -50.90
N LEU A 37 62.36 -84.63 -51.21
CA LEU A 37 62.02 -85.95 -51.78
C LEU A 37 61.38 -86.89 -50.73
N ALA A 38 61.78 -86.76 -49.46
CA ALA A 38 61.10 -87.45 -48.36
C ALA A 38 59.69 -86.86 -48.11
N PHE A 39 59.50 -85.55 -48.35
CA PHE A 39 58.21 -84.88 -48.20
C PHE A 39 57.21 -85.30 -49.30
N VAL A 40 57.68 -85.51 -50.54
CA VAL A 40 56.82 -85.98 -51.65
C VAL A 40 56.45 -87.46 -51.48
N VAL A 41 57.35 -88.31 -50.99
CA VAL A 41 57.02 -89.72 -50.66
C VAL A 41 56.03 -89.81 -49.48
N LEU A 42 56.10 -88.88 -48.51
CA LEU A 42 55.13 -88.79 -47.41
C LEU A 42 53.73 -88.37 -47.91
N ILE A 43 53.66 -87.46 -48.89
CA ILE A 43 52.39 -87.01 -49.47
C ILE A 43 51.75 -88.11 -50.35
N VAL A 44 52.55 -88.89 -51.07
CA VAL A 44 52.05 -90.02 -51.89
C VAL A 44 51.57 -91.19 -51.03
N LEU A 45 52.19 -91.45 -49.86
CA LEU A 45 51.67 -92.41 -48.88
C LEU A 45 50.41 -91.91 -48.13
N LEU A 46 50.17 -90.60 -48.09
CA LEU A 46 48.95 -90.01 -47.51
C LEU A 46 47.73 -90.09 -48.44
N TYR A 47 47.94 -90.21 -49.77
CA TYR A 47 46.86 -90.15 -50.75
C TYR A 47 46.35 -91.52 -51.25
N ILE A 48 47.11 -92.59 -51.06
CA ILE A 48 46.75 -93.94 -51.55
C ILE A 48 46.40 -94.83 -50.35
N GLY A 49 45.23 -94.55 -49.76
CA GLY A 49 44.39 -95.55 -49.11
C GLY A 49 44.85 -96.16 -47.78
N GLY A 50 44.09 -95.88 -46.72
CA GLY A 50 43.82 -96.91 -45.71
C GLY A 50 44.66 -96.87 -44.44
N VAL A 51 45.08 -95.69 -44.00
CA VAL A 51 45.40 -95.47 -42.58
C VAL A 51 44.62 -94.25 -42.13
N GLU A 52 43.32 -94.46 -41.90
CA GLU A 52 42.77 -93.88 -40.68
C GLU A 52 43.83 -94.17 -39.61
N ARG A 53 44.34 -93.14 -38.93
CA ARG A 53 44.77 -93.34 -37.55
C ARG A 53 43.51 -93.77 -36.82
N ASN A 54 43.12 -95.02 -37.02
CA ASN A 54 42.48 -95.84 -36.04
C ASN A 54 43.47 -95.75 -34.88
N PRO A 55 43.19 -94.92 -33.85
CA PRO A 55 44.01 -94.98 -32.66
C PRO A 55 43.98 -96.45 -32.27
N GLY A 56 45.15 -97.10 -32.19
CA GLY A 56 45.24 -98.48 -31.72
C GLY A 56 44.38 -98.64 -30.47
N PRO A 57 43.85 -99.86 -30.19
CA PRO A 57 42.77 -100.09 -29.23
C PRO A 57 42.99 -99.20 -28.02
N VAL A 58 42.12 -98.20 -27.88
CA VAL A 58 42.40 -97.06 -27.02
C VAL A 58 42.77 -97.64 -25.65
N THR A 59 44.04 -97.50 -25.28
CA THR A 59 44.51 -98.08 -24.02
C THR A 59 43.70 -97.40 -22.94
N LEU A 60 43.07 -98.17 -22.05
CA LEU A 60 42.17 -97.67 -21.01
C LEU A 60 42.74 -96.44 -20.28
N GLU A 61 44.07 -96.33 -20.19
CA GLU A 61 44.79 -95.22 -19.56
C GLU A 61 44.69 -93.87 -20.29
N SER A 62 44.68 -93.81 -21.63
CA SER A 62 44.62 -92.53 -22.36
C SER A 62 43.20 -91.97 -22.44
N ILE A 63 42.19 -92.84 -22.59
CA ILE A 63 40.78 -92.46 -22.38
C ILE A 63 40.59 -91.97 -20.96
N ALA A 64 41.17 -92.65 -19.96
CA ALA A 64 41.05 -92.23 -18.57
C ALA A 64 41.69 -90.87 -18.30
N ALA A 65 42.79 -90.51 -18.99
CA ALA A 65 43.43 -89.20 -18.87
C ALA A 65 42.59 -88.07 -19.51
N ASP A 66 42.12 -88.24 -20.74
CA ASP A 66 41.25 -87.26 -21.41
C ASP A 66 39.90 -87.12 -20.71
N MET A 67 39.33 -88.23 -20.21
CA MET A 67 38.12 -88.20 -19.38
C MET A 67 38.37 -87.49 -18.05
N LYS A 68 39.58 -87.56 -17.50
CA LYS A 68 39.95 -86.83 -16.27
C LYS A 68 40.13 -85.33 -16.53
N GLU A 69 40.71 -84.95 -17.67
CA GLU A 69 40.88 -83.55 -18.08
C GLU A 69 39.53 -82.90 -18.43
N THR A 70 38.72 -83.56 -19.27
CA THR A 70 37.37 -83.09 -19.60
C THR A 70 36.47 -83.01 -18.36
N ARG A 71 36.55 -83.99 -17.45
CA ARG A 71 35.88 -83.91 -16.14
C ARG A 71 36.37 -82.73 -15.31
N GLY A 72 37.67 -82.43 -15.33
CA GLY A 72 38.25 -81.27 -14.65
C GLY A 72 37.73 -79.94 -15.21
N SER A 73 37.67 -79.82 -16.54
CA SER A 73 37.12 -78.64 -17.23
C SER A 73 35.62 -78.46 -16.97
N ILE A 74 34.84 -79.54 -17.04
CA ILE A 74 33.41 -79.52 -16.70
C ILE A 74 33.21 -79.10 -15.24
N LEU A 75 34.01 -79.64 -14.31
CA LEU A 75 33.92 -79.25 -12.89
C LEU A 75 34.22 -77.77 -12.69
N ALA A 76 35.20 -77.20 -13.39
CA ALA A 76 35.51 -75.77 -13.33
C ALA A 76 34.34 -74.90 -13.82
N VAL A 77 33.75 -75.25 -14.97
CA VAL A 77 32.56 -74.54 -15.50
C VAL A 77 31.38 -74.67 -14.54
N VAL A 78 31.16 -75.84 -13.94
CA VAL A 78 30.09 -76.04 -12.94
C VAL A 78 30.34 -75.21 -11.68
N THR A 79 31.59 -75.08 -11.23
CA THR A 79 31.91 -74.21 -10.09
C THR A 79 31.70 -72.73 -10.40
N ASP A 80 32.00 -72.28 -11.62
CA ASP A 80 31.77 -70.90 -12.06
C ASP A 80 30.27 -70.59 -12.24
N ILE A 81 29.50 -71.53 -12.80
CA ILE A 81 28.04 -71.41 -12.87
C ILE A 81 27.47 -71.34 -11.46
N LYS A 82 27.98 -72.16 -10.52
CA LYS A 82 27.50 -72.15 -9.14
C LYS A 82 27.77 -70.80 -8.46
N SER A 83 28.97 -70.23 -8.61
CA SER A 83 29.28 -68.91 -8.05
C SER A 83 28.43 -67.81 -8.69
N SER A 84 28.24 -67.85 -10.02
CA SER A 84 27.35 -66.93 -10.74
C SER A 84 25.90 -67.01 -10.26
N VAL A 85 25.35 -68.22 -10.07
CA VAL A 85 24.00 -68.43 -9.54
C VAL A 85 23.89 -67.89 -8.11
N GLN A 86 24.92 -68.07 -7.28
CA GLN A 86 24.95 -67.51 -5.93
C GLN A 86 24.94 -65.98 -5.93
N HIS A 87 25.70 -65.34 -6.83
CA HIS A 87 25.66 -63.88 -7.01
C HIS A 87 24.28 -63.41 -7.48
N MET A 88 23.68 -64.07 -8.48
CA MET A 88 22.33 -63.72 -8.94
C MET A 88 21.28 -63.88 -7.83
N GLN A 89 21.40 -64.89 -6.98
CA GLN A 89 20.52 -65.06 -5.82
C GLN A 89 20.67 -63.90 -4.83
N GLN A 90 21.88 -63.39 -4.63
CA GLN A 90 22.14 -62.21 -3.80
C GLN A 90 21.55 -60.94 -4.43
N ASP A 91 21.69 -60.74 -5.73
CA ASP A 91 21.14 -59.57 -6.44
C ASP A 91 19.61 -59.57 -6.40
N ILE A 92 18.97 -60.73 -6.60
CA ILE A 92 17.50 -60.87 -6.47
C ILE A 92 17.04 -60.45 -5.06
N LYS A 93 17.81 -60.81 -4.03
CA LYS A 93 17.50 -60.40 -2.65
C LYS A 93 17.62 -58.89 -2.48
N GLN A 94 18.67 -58.26 -3.00
CA GLN A 94 18.85 -56.81 -2.93
C GLN A 94 17.74 -56.07 -3.71
N ILE A 95 17.42 -56.52 -4.92
CA ILE A 95 16.33 -55.95 -5.72
C ILE A 95 15.01 -56.02 -4.97
N LYS A 96 14.72 -57.15 -4.31
CA LYS A 96 13.51 -57.31 -3.50
C LYS A 96 13.46 -56.29 -2.36
N GLU A 97 14.55 -56.09 -1.64
CA GLU A 97 14.65 -55.07 -0.58
C GLU A 97 14.50 -53.64 -1.15
N HIS A 98 15.00 -53.38 -2.36
CA HIS A 98 14.82 -52.10 -3.04
C HIS A 98 13.37 -51.85 -3.44
N CYS A 99 12.68 -52.85 -4.01
CA CYS A 99 11.25 -52.77 -4.34
C CYS A 99 10.40 -52.48 -3.11
N GLN A 100 10.66 -53.18 -1.99
CA GLN A 100 9.94 -52.94 -0.73
C GLN A 100 10.14 -51.51 -0.19
N ARG A 101 11.37 -50.98 -0.31
CA ARG A 101 11.65 -49.58 0.07
C ARG A 101 10.92 -48.59 -0.84
N LEU A 102 10.92 -48.84 -2.15
CA LEU A 102 10.21 -48.01 -3.12
C LEU A 102 8.70 -47.98 -2.83
N ASP A 103 8.09 -49.13 -2.55
CA ASP A 103 6.67 -49.21 -2.18
C ASP A 103 6.36 -48.37 -0.93
N GLY A 104 7.22 -48.42 0.08
CA GLY A 104 7.11 -47.58 1.27
C GLY A 104 7.12 -46.08 0.93
N THR A 105 8.08 -45.64 0.10
CA THR A 105 8.17 -44.23 -0.33
C THR A 105 6.98 -43.80 -1.18
N CYS A 106 6.43 -44.69 -2.01
CA CYS A 106 5.23 -44.41 -2.80
C CYS A 106 4.01 -44.18 -1.91
N GLU A 107 3.85 -44.98 -0.85
CA GLU A 107 2.75 -44.78 0.11
C GLU A 107 2.90 -43.50 0.93
N GLU A 108 4.12 -43.14 1.33
CA GLU A 108 4.39 -41.85 1.97
C GLU A 108 4.06 -40.67 1.05
N LEU A 109 4.47 -40.76 -0.22
CA LEU A 109 4.19 -39.72 -1.22
C LEU A 109 2.68 -39.56 -1.46
N LYS A 110 1.92 -40.67 -1.53
CA LYS A 110 0.46 -40.62 -1.64
C LYS A 110 -0.19 -39.93 -0.44
N ARG A 111 0.26 -40.24 0.79
CA ARG A 111 -0.25 -39.56 1.99
C ARG A 111 0.03 -38.07 1.95
N ALA A 112 1.25 -37.67 1.57
CA ALA A 112 1.61 -36.26 1.43
C ALA A 112 0.78 -35.56 0.34
N HIS A 113 0.54 -36.23 -0.80
CA HIS A 113 -0.29 -35.71 -1.87
C HIS A 113 -1.73 -35.46 -1.41
N ASN A 114 -2.34 -36.41 -0.71
CA ASN A 114 -3.71 -36.24 -0.19
C ASN A 114 -3.77 -35.10 0.83
N GLN A 115 -2.80 -34.99 1.74
CA GLN A 115 -2.73 -33.88 2.69
C GLN A 115 -2.58 -32.51 2.01
N LEU A 116 -1.83 -32.44 0.91
CA LEU A 116 -1.71 -31.22 0.12
C LEU A 116 -3.01 -30.91 -0.63
N SER A 117 -3.68 -31.92 -1.16
CA SER A 117 -4.99 -31.78 -1.81
C SER A 117 -6.03 -31.22 -0.84
N ASP A 118 -6.09 -31.72 0.39
CA ASP A 118 -7.02 -31.23 1.42
C ASP A 118 -6.72 -29.78 1.84
N LYS A 119 -5.43 -29.40 1.86
CA LYS A 119 -5.04 -28.01 2.12
C LYS A 119 -5.41 -27.09 0.96
N LEU A 120 -5.28 -27.56 -0.28
CA LEU A 120 -5.66 -26.78 -1.46
C LEU A 120 -7.16 -26.49 -1.45
N THR A 121 -8.01 -27.48 -1.20
CA THR A 121 -9.46 -27.28 -1.14
C THR A 121 -9.84 -26.32 0.00
N SER A 122 -9.23 -26.45 1.18
CA SER A 122 -9.48 -25.52 2.29
C SER A 122 -9.07 -24.08 1.97
N LEU A 123 -7.97 -23.89 1.24
CA LEU A 123 -7.52 -22.56 0.82
C LEU A 123 -8.42 -21.97 -0.26
N GLU A 124 -8.90 -22.80 -1.20
CA GLU A 124 -9.87 -22.37 -2.21
C GLU A 124 -11.17 -21.87 -1.57
N GLU A 125 -11.69 -22.58 -0.56
CA GLU A 125 -12.86 -22.13 0.20
C GLU A 125 -12.61 -20.81 0.94
N GLU A 126 -11.41 -20.61 1.50
CA GLU A 126 -11.05 -19.37 2.17
C GLU A 126 -10.94 -18.19 1.20
N ILE A 127 -10.38 -18.40 0.01
CA ILE A 127 -10.30 -17.38 -1.04
C ILE A 127 -11.71 -16.92 -1.43
N VAL A 128 -12.62 -17.86 -1.68
CA VAL A 128 -14.02 -17.53 -2.05
C VAL A 128 -14.71 -16.71 -0.95
N ARG A 129 -14.53 -17.09 0.32
CA ARG A 129 -15.06 -16.34 1.46
C ARG A 129 -14.50 -14.92 1.52
N VAL A 130 -13.18 -14.77 1.45
CA VAL A 130 -12.51 -13.46 1.51
C VAL A 130 -12.94 -12.58 0.33
N ASP A 131 -13.08 -13.14 -0.87
CA ASP A 131 -13.54 -12.38 -2.04
C ASP A 131 -14.99 -11.91 -1.88
N SER A 132 -15.88 -12.74 -1.33
CA SER A 132 -17.25 -12.31 -1.03
C SER A 132 -17.30 -11.17 0.00
N GLU A 133 -16.51 -11.26 1.07
CA GLU A 133 -16.43 -10.22 2.10
C GLU A 133 -15.84 -8.94 1.53
N ARG A 134 -14.79 -9.05 0.71
CA ARG A 134 -14.19 -7.92 0.01
C ARG A 134 -15.19 -7.25 -0.92
N HIS A 135 -16.03 -8.02 -1.62
CA HIS A 135 -17.06 -7.47 -2.48
C HIS A 135 -18.09 -6.66 -1.70
N VAL A 136 -18.61 -7.21 -0.59
CA VAL A 136 -19.56 -6.48 0.29
C VAL A 136 -18.92 -5.21 0.84
N ASN A 137 -17.70 -5.30 1.38
CA ASN A 137 -16.97 -4.13 1.87
C ASN A 137 -16.75 -3.08 0.77
N SER A 138 -16.53 -3.51 -0.48
CA SER A 138 -16.39 -2.58 -1.61
C SER A 138 -17.67 -1.80 -1.87
N LEU A 139 -18.85 -2.46 -1.77
CA LEU A 139 -20.14 -1.81 -1.93
C LEU A 139 -20.41 -0.82 -0.80
N ASP A 140 -20.14 -1.21 0.45
CA ASP A 140 -20.31 -0.34 1.62
C ASP A 140 -19.40 0.90 1.53
N ILE A 141 -18.17 0.74 1.03
CA ILE A 141 -17.24 1.86 0.81
C ILE A 141 -17.80 2.83 -0.24
N GLU A 142 -18.41 2.33 -1.32
CA GLU A 142 -19.02 3.19 -2.33
C GLU A 142 -20.24 3.94 -1.78
N GLU A 143 -21.12 3.25 -1.06
CA GLU A 143 -22.29 3.88 -0.42
C GLU A 143 -21.85 4.97 0.57
N LEU A 144 -20.89 4.67 1.45
CA LEU A 144 -20.35 5.65 2.40
C LEU A 144 -19.70 6.86 1.71
N LYS A 145 -19.03 6.65 0.57
CA LYS A 145 -18.48 7.77 -0.22
C LYS A 145 -19.60 8.66 -0.76
N THR A 146 -20.63 8.07 -1.36
CA THR A 146 -21.76 8.84 -1.90
C THR A 146 -22.47 9.62 -0.80
N ALA A 147 -22.74 9.00 0.34
CA ALA A 147 -23.37 9.67 1.48
C ALA A 147 -22.49 10.82 2.04
N ASN A 148 -21.18 10.66 2.04
CA ASN A 148 -20.25 11.72 2.48
C ASN A 148 -20.27 12.89 1.50
N ASP A 149 -20.25 12.63 0.20
CA ASP A 149 -20.31 13.67 -0.83
C ASP A 149 -21.63 14.44 -0.76
N ASP A 150 -22.76 13.76 -0.54
CA ASP A 150 -24.06 14.38 -0.33
C ASP A 150 -24.08 15.28 0.92
N GLN A 151 -23.55 14.79 2.04
CA GLN A 151 -23.43 15.57 3.28
C GLN A 151 -22.54 16.80 3.11
N ARG A 152 -21.44 16.68 2.36
CA ARG A 152 -20.56 17.83 2.06
C ARG A 152 -21.28 18.87 1.23
N CYS A 153 -22.04 18.44 0.22
CA CYS A 153 -22.87 19.33 -0.59
C CYS A 153 -23.92 20.05 0.27
N GLU A 154 -24.56 19.32 1.20
CA GLU A 154 -25.54 19.91 2.12
C GLU A 154 -24.88 20.94 3.05
N ILE A 155 -23.73 20.61 3.66
CA ILE A 155 -22.97 21.53 4.51
C ILE A 155 -22.59 22.80 3.74
N ASP A 156 -22.12 22.67 2.49
CA ASP A 156 -21.77 23.82 1.67
C ASP A 156 -23.00 24.69 1.35
N SER A 157 -24.14 24.07 1.05
CA SER A 157 -25.40 24.79 0.81
C SER A 157 -25.90 25.54 2.06
N LEU A 158 -25.79 24.92 3.24
CA LEU A 158 -26.15 25.53 4.52
C LEU A 158 -25.20 26.68 4.86
N ASN A 159 -23.90 26.52 4.63
CA ASN A 159 -22.92 27.58 4.84
C ASN A 159 -23.13 28.78 3.90
N ASP A 160 -23.56 28.53 2.66
CA ASP A 160 -23.93 29.59 1.71
C ASP A 160 -25.21 30.32 2.16
N GLU A 161 -26.20 29.60 2.69
CA GLU A 161 -27.42 30.21 3.23
C GLU A 161 -27.13 31.01 4.51
N ILE A 162 -26.29 30.49 5.41
CA ILE A 162 -25.84 31.22 6.61
C ILE A 162 -25.12 32.51 6.21
N ASP A 163 -24.20 32.47 5.25
CA ASP A 163 -23.49 33.68 4.78
C ASP A 163 -24.47 34.69 4.15
N ARG A 164 -25.47 34.21 3.39
CA ARG A 164 -26.52 35.05 2.79
C ARG A 164 -27.38 35.73 3.86
N LEU A 165 -27.86 34.99 4.84
CA LEU A 165 -28.68 35.51 5.94
C LEU A 165 -27.87 36.47 6.83
N GLU A 166 -26.59 36.15 7.08
CA GLU A 166 -25.68 37.01 7.81
C GLU A 166 -25.43 38.33 7.04
N ALA A 167 -25.16 38.27 5.74
CA ALA A 167 -25.00 39.44 4.89
C ALA A 167 -26.26 40.30 4.84
N TYR A 168 -27.44 39.68 4.85
CA TYR A 168 -28.72 40.38 4.93
C TYR A 168 -28.87 41.13 6.28
N SER A 169 -28.59 40.45 7.39
CA SER A 169 -28.68 41.02 8.75
C SER A 169 -27.71 42.19 8.99
N ARG A 170 -26.52 42.12 8.39
CA ARG A 170 -25.44 43.11 8.47
C ARG A 170 -25.56 44.26 7.45
N ARG A 171 -26.47 44.17 6.47
CA ARG A 171 -26.65 45.18 5.40
C ARG A 171 -26.83 46.59 5.93
N ASP A 172 -27.56 46.73 7.04
CA ASP A 172 -27.88 48.02 7.66
C ASP A 172 -26.83 48.45 8.70
N SER A 173 -25.67 47.80 8.72
CA SER A 173 -24.62 48.02 9.71
C SER A 173 -23.33 48.55 9.08
N ILE A 174 -22.70 49.49 9.78
CA ILE A 174 -21.36 49.99 9.45
C ILE A 174 -20.40 49.78 10.61
N ARG A 175 -19.13 49.57 10.28
CA ARG A 175 -18.03 49.58 11.24
C ARG A 175 -17.32 50.93 11.20
N ILE A 176 -17.17 51.54 12.36
CA ILE A 176 -16.39 52.76 12.56
C ILE A 176 -15.12 52.42 13.33
N PHE A 177 -13.96 52.77 12.77
CA PHE A 177 -12.65 52.59 13.38
C PHE A 177 -12.08 53.95 13.79
N GLY A 178 -11.31 53.98 14.88
CA GLY A 178 -10.58 55.18 15.32
C GLY A 178 -11.41 56.22 16.08
N MET A 179 -12.66 55.90 16.44
CA MET A 179 -13.46 56.72 17.34
C MET A 179 -12.91 56.61 18.77
N LYS A 180 -12.53 57.73 19.39
CA LYS A 180 -11.96 57.79 20.75
C LYS A 180 -12.88 57.12 21.77
N GLU A 181 -12.30 56.39 22.72
CA GLU A 181 -13.02 55.73 23.83
C GLU A 181 -13.02 56.62 25.09
N SER A 182 -14.17 56.72 25.74
CA SER A 182 -14.29 57.14 27.14
C SER A 182 -14.29 55.92 28.07
N GLU A 183 -13.90 56.12 29.34
CA GLU A 183 -13.76 55.01 30.31
C GLU A 183 -15.10 54.33 30.65
N ASP A 184 -16.20 55.10 30.69
CA ASP A 184 -17.56 54.63 31.00
C ASP A 184 -18.55 54.85 29.85
N GLU A 185 -18.29 54.26 28.68
CA GLU A 185 -19.20 54.40 27.54
C GLU A 185 -20.43 53.48 27.61
N SER A 186 -21.60 54.08 27.86
CA SER A 186 -22.90 53.45 27.60
C SER A 186 -23.25 53.43 26.11
N HIS A 187 -24.18 52.55 25.72
CA HIS A 187 -24.76 52.44 24.38
C HIS A 187 -25.34 53.79 23.89
N GLU A 188 -25.95 54.56 24.79
CA GLU A 188 -26.50 55.88 24.48
C GLU A 188 -25.40 56.90 24.19
N HIS A 189 -24.30 56.87 24.94
CA HIS A 189 -23.16 57.76 24.72
C HIS A 189 -22.49 57.48 23.37
N CYS A 190 -22.33 56.20 23.02
CA CYS A 190 -21.85 55.80 21.69
C CYS A 190 -22.76 56.33 20.56
N THR A 191 -24.07 56.23 20.76
CA THR A 191 -25.06 56.71 19.78
C THR A 191 -24.98 58.23 19.62
N LYS A 192 -24.98 58.99 20.72
CA LYS A 192 -24.83 60.46 20.71
C LYS A 192 -23.53 60.91 20.02
N SER A 193 -22.41 60.31 20.40
CA SER A 193 -21.10 60.60 19.81
C SER A 193 -21.07 60.33 18.31
N LEU A 194 -21.72 59.26 17.85
CA LEU A 194 -21.82 58.94 16.43
C LEU A 194 -22.75 59.92 15.70
N VAL A 195 -23.88 60.32 16.29
CA VAL A 195 -24.79 61.31 15.69
C VAL A 195 -24.10 62.67 15.53
N GLU A 196 -23.35 63.12 16.53
CA GLU A 196 -22.55 64.35 16.45
C GLU A 196 -21.49 64.27 15.34
N LEU A 197 -20.80 63.13 15.25
CA LEU A 197 -19.84 62.89 14.18
C LEU A 197 -20.53 62.91 12.79
N LEU A 198 -21.68 62.25 12.66
CA LEU A 198 -22.39 62.20 11.38
C LEU A 198 -22.90 63.58 10.96
N ASN A 199 -23.52 64.34 11.86
CA ASN A 199 -24.00 65.70 11.59
C ASN A 199 -22.86 66.68 11.26
N LYS A 200 -21.65 66.45 11.77
CA LYS A 200 -20.49 67.29 11.50
C LYS A 200 -19.91 67.11 10.09
N TYR A 201 -19.94 65.90 9.53
CA TYR A 201 -19.28 65.59 8.24
C TYR A 201 -20.24 65.28 7.10
N PHE A 202 -21.47 64.85 7.39
CA PHE A 202 -22.47 64.48 6.39
C PHE A 202 -23.60 65.51 6.41
N THR A 203 -23.57 66.42 5.45
CA THR A 203 -24.53 67.55 5.35
C THR A 203 -25.82 67.20 4.61
N PHE A 204 -25.92 66.02 4.01
CA PHE A 204 -27.10 65.62 3.21
C PHE A 204 -28.34 65.29 4.05
N LYS A 205 -28.17 65.06 5.36
CA LYS A 205 -29.24 64.69 6.28
C LYS A 205 -28.87 65.11 7.70
N VAL A 206 -29.85 65.59 8.45
CA VAL A 206 -29.73 65.77 9.91
C VAL A 206 -30.03 64.45 10.60
N TRP A 207 -29.01 63.86 11.21
CA TRP A 207 -29.08 62.59 11.91
C TRP A 207 -29.64 62.76 13.32
N LYS A 208 -30.57 61.88 13.68
CA LYS A 208 -31.12 61.76 15.04
C LYS A 208 -30.80 60.39 15.62
N ALA A 209 -30.97 60.24 16.94
CA ALA A 209 -30.81 58.94 17.59
C ALA A 209 -31.75 57.87 17.00
N ASP A 210 -32.98 58.25 16.64
CA ASP A 210 -34.00 57.35 16.07
C ASP A 210 -33.65 56.80 14.67
N ASP A 211 -32.70 57.42 13.95
CA ASP A 211 -32.21 56.88 12.69
C ASP A 211 -31.35 55.63 12.88
N MET A 212 -30.97 55.34 14.13
CA MET A 212 -30.13 54.23 14.53
C MET A 212 -30.90 53.27 15.43
N VAL A 213 -30.78 51.98 15.14
CA VAL A 213 -31.36 50.92 15.97
C VAL A 213 -30.47 50.65 17.18
N ARG A 214 -29.15 50.63 16.97
CA ARG A 214 -28.16 50.42 18.02
C ARG A 214 -26.76 50.86 17.58
N ALA A 215 -25.97 51.37 18.51
CA ALA A 215 -24.52 51.51 18.34
C ALA A 215 -23.80 51.02 19.60
N HIS A 216 -22.78 50.19 19.41
CA HIS A 216 -21.99 49.65 20.51
C HIS A 216 -20.57 49.32 20.05
N ARG A 217 -19.65 49.23 21.02
CA ARG A 217 -18.28 48.75 20.78
C ARG A 217 -18.22 47.24 20.81
N VAL A 218 -17.31 46.70 20.00
CA VAL A 218 -17.09 45.26 19.90
C VAL A 218 -15.84 44.84 20.65
N GLY A 219 -16.01 43.85 21.53
CA GLY A 219 -14.91 43.22 22.28
C GLY A 219 -14.55 43.91 23.59
N PRO A 220 -13.66 43.28 24.39
CA PRO A 220 -13.26 43.80 25.70
C PRO A 220 -12.42 45.07 25.57
N GLN A 221 -12.59 46.01 26.49
CA GLN A 221 -11.83 47.26 26.56
C GLN A 221 -10.33 46.96 26.74
N ARG A 222 -9.47 47.69 26.02
CA ARG A 222 -8.02 47.48 26.02
C ARG A 222 -7.31 48.76 26.44
N ALA A 223 -6.69 48.75 27.62
CA ALA A 223 -6.06 49.93 28.22
C ALA A 223 -4.90 50.55 27.41
N ALA A 224 -4.25 49.78 26.53
CA ALA A 224 -3.02 50.22 25.85
C ALA A 224 -3.05 50.10 24.31
N ARG A 225 -4.24 49.92 23.70
CA ARG A 225 -4.35 49.62 22.26
C ARG A 225 -5.26 50.61 21.54
N SER A 226 -5.17 50.60 20.20
CA SER A 226 -6.08 51.30 19.28
C SER A 226 -7.55 51.18 19.73
N PRO A 227 -8.35 52.25 19.65
CA PRO A 227 -9.76 52.22 20.03
C PRO A 227 -10.51 51.07 19.33
N ARG A 228 -11.34 50.36 20.09
CA ARG A 228 -12.30 49.36 19.61
C ARG A 228 -13.19 50.01 18.57
N HIS A 229 -13.53 49.22 17.56
CA HIS A 229 -14.45 49.65 16.53
C HIS A 229 -15.89 49.65 17.07
N VAL A 230 -16.67 50.59 16.60
CA VAL A 230 -18.11 50.69 16.86
C VAL A 230 -18.84 50.00 15.71
N ILE A 231 -19.80 49.15 16.03
CA ILE A 231 -20.81 48.68 15.07
C ILE A 231 -22.07 49.50 15.30
N ALA A 232 -22.52 50.18 14.26
CA ALA A 232 -23.74 50.95 14.26
C ALA A 232 -24.72 50.36 13.25
N LYS A 233 -25.91 49.97 13.72
CA LYS A 233 -27.03 49.50 12.90
C LYS A 233 -28.03 50.64 12.72
N PHE A 234 -28.33 50.95 11.46
CA PHE A 234 -29.28 51.99 11.06
C PHE A 234 -30.67 51.41 10.85
N ALA A 235 -31.68 52.27 10.92
CA ALA A 235 -33.06 51.89 10.62
C ALA A 235 -33.29 51.62 9.13
N ARG A 236 -32.50 52.25 8.24
CA ARG A 236 -32.64 52.16 6.78
C ARG A 236 -31.33 51.80 6.09
N SER A 237 -31.37 50.82 5.19
CA SER A 237 -30.25 50.45 4.32
C SER A 237 -29.78 51.59 3.39
N SER A 238 -30.71 52.45 2.97
CA SER A 238 -30.41 53.60 2.10
C SER A 238 -29.50 54.61 2.77
N ASP A 239 -29.69 54.85 4.08
CA ASP A 239 -28.86 55.74 4.89
C ASP A 239 -27.40 55.24 4.91
N VAL A 240 -27.21 53.93 5.14
CA VAL A 240 -25.88 53.28 5.08
C VAL A 240 -25.25 53.43 3.70
N ALA A 241 -26.01 53.20 2.64
CA ALA A 241 -25.52 53.35 1.27
C ALA A 241 -25.09 54.80 0.98
N SER A 242 -25.82 55.80 1.44
CA SER A 242 -25.49 57.22 1.27
C SER A 242 -24.22 57.62 2.03
N ILE A 243 -24.07 57.14 3.28
CA ILE A 243 -22.84 57.32 4.07
C ILE A 243 -21.63 56.71 3.34
N LEU A 244 -21.76 55.47 2.86
CA LEU A 244 -20.67 54.77 2.19
C LEU A 244 -20.35 55.32 0.79
N LYS A 245 -21.33 55.90 0.08
CA LYS A 245 -21.14 56.54 -1.23
C LYS A 245 -20.40 57.88 -1.13
N SER A 246 -20.60 58.62 -0.04
CA SER A 246 -19.98 59.94 0.17
C SER A 246 -18.47 59.82 0.32
N ARG A 247 -17.72 60.01 -0.78
CA ARG A 247 -16.25 59.86 -0.80
C ARG A 247 -15.55 60.98 -0.06
N GLU A 248 -16.00 62.22 -0.25
CA GLU A 248 -15.41 63.43 0.36
C GLU A 248 -15.46 63.38 1.89
N ALA A 249 -16.65 63.19 2.47
CA ALA A 249 -16.80 63.05 3.93
C ALA A 249 -15.95 61.92 4.51
N ARG A 250 -15.83 60.78 3.80
CA ARG A 250 -14.98 59.67 4.23
C ARG A 250 -13.48 59.97 4.10
N ALA A 251 -13.06 60.80 3.14
CA ALA A 251 -11.68 61.25 3.02
C ALA A 251 -11.32 62.17 4.20
N THR A 252 -12.16 63.17 4.50
CA THR A 252 -11.97 64.06 5.65
C THR A 252 -11.95 63.31 6.99
N LEU A 253 -12.79 62.28 7.14
CA LEU A 253 -12.75 61.43 8.33
C LEU A 253 -11.43 60.65 8.45
N ARG A 254 -10.89 60.15 7.33
CA ARG A 254 -9.62 59.40 7.31
C ARG A 254 -8.45 60.28 7.73
N GLU A 255 -8.42 61.53 7.28
CA GLU A 255 -7.40 62.51 7.70
C GLU A 255 -7.42 62.73 9.22
N LYS A 256 -8.60 62.64 9.84
CA LYS A 256 -8.79 62.74 11.29
C LYS A 256 -8.60 61.42 12.04
N GLY A 257 -8.17 60.36 11.35
CA GLY A 257 -7.92 59.04 11.92
C GLY A 257 -9.17 58.15 12.07
N VAL A 258 -10.34 58.58 11.58
CA VAL A 258 -11.59 57.81 11.65
C VAL A 258 -11.88 57.14 10.31
N ARG A 259 -12.17 55.83 10.30
CA ARG A 259 -12.48 55.09 9.08
C ARG A 259 -13.86 54.45 9.15
N LEU A 260 -14.63 54.59 8.08
CA LEU A 260 -15.93 53.97 7.90
C LEU A 260 -15.84 52.84 6.87
N ALA A 261 -16.33 51.66 7.23
CA ALA A 261 -16.42 50.50 6.34
C ALA A 261 -17.78 49.80 6.50
N ALA A 262 -18.20 49.08 5.45
CA ALA A 262 -19.36 48.20 5.55
C ALA A 262 -19.07 47.05 6.52
N ASP A 263 -20.09 46.57 7.23
CA ASP A 263 -19.98 45.38 8.07
C ASP A 263 -20.11 44.10 7.23
N LEU A 264 -18.99 43.63 6.69
CA LEU A 264 -18.95 42.44 5.83
C LEU A 264 -18.93 41.14 6.65
N THR A 265 -19.41 40.04 6.05
CA THR A 265 -19.33 38.69 6.64
C THR A 265 -17.88 38.22 6.75
N ARG A 266 -17.65 37.12 7.48
CA ARG A 266 -16.31 36.54 7.59
C ARG A 266 -15.78 36.07 6.23
N ARG A 267 -16.59 35.35 5.44
CA ARG A 267 -16.21 34.86 4.10
C ARG A 267 -15.94 36.01 3.13
N GLN A 268 -16.75 37.07 3.18
CA GLN A 268 -16.52 38.27 2.36
C GLN A 268 -15.21 38.96 2.73
N ASN A 269 -14.92 39.13 4.02
CA ASN A 269 -13.65 39.71 4.46
C ASN A 269 -12.44 38.85 4.05
N GLN A 270 -12.55 37.53 4.14
CA GLN A 270 -11.51 36.60 3.66
C GLN A 270 -11.25 36.76 2.17
N LYS A 271 -12.31 36.78 1.33
CA LYS A 271 -12.18 37.02 -0.11
C LYS A 271 -11.52 38.36 -0.44
N LEU A 272 -11.83 39.43 0.31
CA LEU A 272 -11.15 40.72 0.13
C LEU A 272 -9.69 40.69 0.55
N GLN A 273 -9.35 39.90 1.58
CA GLN A 273 -7.98 39.72 2.01
C GLN A 273 -7.17 38.95 0.95
N GLU A 274 -7.72 37.85 0.42
CA GLU A 274 -7.11 37.08 -0.67
C GLU A 274 -6.86 37.95 -1.92
N LEU A 275 -7.80 38.83 -2.28
CA LEU A 275 -7.59 39.78 -3.37
C LEU A 275 -6.42 40.74 -3.10
N ARG A 276 -6.31 41.26 -1.88
CA ARG A 276 -5.21 42.17 -1.50
C ARG A 276 -3.87 41.45 -1.52
N GLU A 277 -3.82 40.20 -1.09
CA GLU A 277 -2.62 39.35 -1.14
C GLU A 277 -2.18 39.10 -2.60
N ARG A 278 -3.13 39.05 -3.54
CA ARG A 278 -2.87 38.99 -4.99
C ARG A 278 -2.53 40.35 -5.62
N GLY A 279 -2.44 41.42 -4.82
CA GLY A 279 -2.19 42.79 -5.31
C GLY A 279 -3.37 43.43 -6.04
N GLN A 280 -4.56 42.84 -5.96
CA GLN A 280 -5.79 43.36 -6.54
C GLN A 280 -6.61 44.12 -5.50
N HIS A 281 -7.44 45.05 -5.96
CA HIS A 281 -8.41 45.72 -5.12
C HIS A 281 -9.83 45.27 -5.48
N GLY A 282 -10.68 45.11 -4.47
CA GLY A 282 -12.08 44.77 -4.70
C GLY A 282 -12.97 45.20 -3.55
N TYR A 283 -14.27 45.24 -3.82
CA TYR A 283 -15.29 45.55 -2.83
C TYR A 283 -16.57 44.77 -3.11
N PHE A 284 -17.38 44.58 -2.07
CA PHE A 284 -18.70 43.96 -2.22
C PHE A 284 -19.77 45.01 -2.51
N LYS A 285 -20.58 44.77 -3.55
CA LYS A 285 -21.78 45.55 -3.89
C LYS A 285 -22.95 44.60 -4.09
N ALA A 286 -24.00 44.75 -3.27
CA ALA A 286 -25.19 43.90 -3.31
C ALA A 286 -24.86 42.38 -3.27
N GLY A 287 -23.90 42.00 -2.41
CA GLY A 287 -23.46 40.60 -2.25
C GLY A 287 -22.51 40.10 -3.34
N LYS A 288 -22.24 40.87 -4.40
CA LYS A 288 -21.31 40.50 -5.47
C LYS A 288 -19.95 41.15 -5.25
N LEU A 289 -18.89 40.38 -5.44
CA LEU A 289 -17.51 40.87 -5.42
C LEU A 289 -17.22 41.59 -6.73
N VAL A 290 -16.86 42.87 -6.64
CA VAL A 290 -16.40 43.66 -7.78
C VAL A 290 -14.89 43.85 -7.62
N VAL A 291 -14.13 43.26 -8.53
CA VAL A 291 -12.68 43.46 -8.65
C VAL A 291 -12.45 44.70 -9.50
N VAL A 292 -11.58 45.59 -9.05
CA VAL A 292 -11.21 46.80 -9.76
C VAL A 292 -9.87 46.53 -10.42
N ASP A 293 -9.91 46.25 -11.72
CA ASP A 293 -8.72 46.12 -12.55
C ASP A 293 -8.17 47.51 -12.85
N GLY A 294 -6.94 47.78 -12.42
CA GLY A 294 -6.25 49.03 -12.75
C GLY A 294 -6.57 50.19 -11.81
N LEU A 295 -6.00 50.16 -10.62
CA LEU A 295 -5.20 51.27 -10.09
C LEU A 295 -4.07 50.62 -9.29
N GLN A 296 -2.83 50.81 -9.75
CA GLN A 296 -1.66 50.67 -8.89
C GLN A 296 -1.99 51.42 -7.60
N GLY A 297 -1.63 50.83 -6.46
CA GLY A 297 -1.85 51.43 -5.16
C GLY A 297 -1.17 52.79 -5.08
N ASP A 298 -1.89 53.85 -5.42
CA ASP A 298 -1.52 55.19 -5.02
C ASP A 298 -1.66 55.23 -3.49
N ASN A 299 -0.53 55.04 -2.83
CA ASN A 299 -0.26 55.49 -1.48
C ASN A 299 -0.96 54.80 -0.28
N TYR A 300 -1.40 53.54 -0.38
CA TYR A 300 -2.03 52.88 0.76
C TYR A 300 -1.09 52.32 1.86
N ASP A 301 0.24 52.31 1.70
CA ASP A 301 1.14 51.69 2.69
C ASP A 301 2.47 52.42 3.01
N ARG A 302 2.72 53.64 2.50
CA ARG A 302 3.87 54.47 2.93
C ARG A 302 3.50 55.45 4.05
N GLN A 303 3.08 54.90 5.19
CA GLN A 303 3.24 55.55 6.49
C GLN A 303 3.22 54.50 7.62
N ARG A 304 3.96 53.39 7.42
CA ARG A 304 4.70 52.76 8.51
C ARG A 304 6.02 53.51 8.69
N THR A 305 5.98 54.76 9.13
CA THR A 305 7.18 55.41 9.63
C THR A 305 7.39 55.03 11.09
N THR A 306 8.52 54.37 11.32
CA THR A 306 9.39 54.50 12.50
C THR A 306 8.83 54.03 13.83
N GLY A 307 9.04 52.74 14.09
CA GLY A 307 8.97 52.14 15.41
C GLY A 307 9.51 50.72 15.34
N GLY A 308 10.83 50.59 15.13
CA GLY A 308 11.49 49.30 15.19
C GLY A 308 11.24 48.64 16.54
N ARG A 309 10.55 47.51 16.54
CA ARG A 309 10.72 46.47 17.54
C ARG A 309 10.70 45.14 16.81
N ARG A 310 11.87 44.50 16.81
CA ARG A 310 11.99 43.05 16.70
C ARG A 310 11.02 42.47 17.72
N HIS A 311 10.01 41.75 17.24
CA HIS A 311 9.21 40.92 18.13
C HIS A 311 9.62 39.50 17.84
N ASP A 312 10.55 39.08 18.68
CA ASP A 312 11.01 37.74 18.92
C ASP A 312 9.79 36.84 19.02
N GLY A 313 9.85 35.73 18.28
CA GLY A 313 8.79 34.76 18.22
C GLY A 313 8.68 34.00 19.52
N THR A 314 7.48 33.97 20.09
CA THR A 314 6.99 32.85 20.89
C THR A 314 5.48 32.83 20.87
N GLY A 315 4.92 31.69 20.48
CA GLY A 315 3.70 31.14 21.09
C GLY A 315 2.36 31.58 20.50
N TYR A 316 1.98 30.99 19.37
CA TYR A 316 0.64 30.43 19.23
C TYR A 316 0.73 29.10 18.48
N ASP A 317 0.35 28.05 19.20
CA ASP A 317 0.23 26.66 18.77
C ASP A 317 -0.47 26.53 17.42
N LYS A 318 0.27 26.05 16.42
CA LYS A 318 -0.31 25.39 15.27
C LYS A 318 -0.61 23.96 15.67
N ARG A 319 -1.89 23.64 15.90
CA ARG A 319 -2.37 22.26 15.79
C ARG A 319 -2.06 21.76 14.37
N PRO A 320 -1.42 20.59 14.20
CA PRO A 320 -1.21 20.03 12.88
C PRO A 320 -2.51 19.38 12.39
N GLU A 321 -3.01 19.88 11.26
CA GLU A 321 -3.94 19.11 10.44
C GLU A 321 -3.17 17.97 9.78
N HIS A 322 -3.48 16.75 10.21
CA HIS A 322 -3.00 15.52 9.61
C HIS A 322 -3.68 15.31 8.25
N GLY A 323 -2.88 14.93 7.24
CA GLY A 323 -3.31 13.97 6.23
C GLY A 323 -3.56 14.49 4.82
N ALA A 324 -2.55 15.06 4.15
CA ALA A 324 -2.48 15.05 2.68
C ALA A 324 -1.39 14.06 2.25
N TRP A 325 -1.78 12.83 1.90
CA TRP A 325 -0.87 11.86 1.28
C TRP A 325 -0.85 12.11 -0.23
N ALA A 326 0.19 12.80 -0.70
CA ALA A 326 0.57 12.82 -2.09
C ALA A 326 1.60 11.71 -2.33
N THR A 327 1.20 10.65 -3.01
CA THR A 327 2.11 9.61 -3.52
C THR A 327 2.67 10.01 -4.88
N THR A 328 3.99 10.16 -4.97
CA THR A 328 4.74 10.19 -6.23
C THR A 328 6.08 9.48 -6.01
N ALA A 329 6.61 8.88 -7.09
CA ALA A 329 7.82 8.06 -7.24
C ALA A 329 7.57 6.55 -7.04
N ALA A 330 7.50 5.72 -8.08
CA ALA A 330 8.53 5.33 -9.07
C ALA A 330 9.50 4.27 -8.55
N ARG A 331 9.38 3.08 -9.15
CA ARG A 331 10.37 2.04 -9.50
C ARG A 331 11.61 1.89 -8.59
N ASP A 332 11.77 0.71 -8.00
CA ASP A 332 12.78 -0.27 -8.43
C ASP A 332 12.57 -1.64 -7.75
N GLY A 333 12.90 -2.70 -8.50
CA GLY A 333 12.74 -4.11 -8.14
C GLY A 333 13.92 -4.70 -7.34
N PRO A 334 13.98 -6.03 -7.18
CA PRO A 334 14.16 -6.67 -5.88
C PRO A 334 15.60 -7.13 -5.58
N THR A 335 15.95 -7.23 -4.31
CA THR A 335 17.11 -8.01 -3.85
C THR A 335 16.66 -9.09 -2.87
N ILE A 336 16.87 -10.33 -3.28
CA ILE A 336 16.74 -11.55 -2.49
C ILE A 336 18.01 -11.68 -1.64
N SER A 337 17.88 -11.91 -0.33
CA SER A 337 18.93 -12.58 0.43
C SER A 337 18.37 -13.40 1.59
N THR A 338 18.46 -14.71 1.39
CA THR A 338 18.29 -15.81 2.32
C THR A 338 19.36 -15.78 3.41
N THR A 339 19.01 -16.03 4.67
CA THR A 339 19.77 -16.92 5.58
C THR A 339 18.90 -17.36 6.74
N ALA A 340 18.88 -18.68 6.96
CA ALA A 340 18.20 -19.40 8.02
C ALA A 340 19.09 -19.57 9.27
N SER A 341 18.45 -19.75 10.43
CA SER A 341 18.86 -20.63 11.55
C SER A 341 17.78 -20.50 12.64
N ASP A 342 16.86 -21.46 12.75
CA ASP A 342 16.91 -22.64 13.65
C ASP A 342 17.01 -22.32 15.16
N ALA A 343 15.91 -22.58 15.89
CA ALA A 343 15.82 -23.66 16.89
C ALA A 343 14.83 -23.38 18.06
N THR A 344 13.70 -24.10 18.03
CA THR A 344 13.24 -25.06 19.07
C THR A 344 12.56 -24.59 20.39
N ARG A 345 11.37 -25.20 20.60
CA ARG A 345 10.62 -25.53 21.86
C ARG A 345 9.92 -24.35 22.56
N GLN A 346 8.70 -24.44 23.12
CA GLN A 346 7.96 -25.58 23.69
C GLN A 346 6.44 -25.25 23.81
N ARG A 347 5.58 -26.28 23.83
CA ARG A 347 4.14 -26.24 24.12
C ARG A 347 3.84 -26.01 25.61
N GLU A 348 2.82 -25.20 25.92
CA GLU A 348 1.85 -25.34 27.05
C GLU A 348 0.53 -24.64 26.65
N THR A 349 -0.54 -25.36 26.29
CA THR A 349 -1.72 -25.74 27.10
C THR A 349 -2.54 -24.60 27.74
N SER A 350 -3.74 -24.41 27.17
CA SER A 350 -5.04 -24.21 27.85
C SER A 350 -5.55 -22.77 28.17
N PRO A 351 -6.90 -22.60 28.25
CA PRO A 351 -7.61 -21.51 27.60
C PRO A 351 -7.99 -20.38 28.55
N ARG A 352 -8.12 -19.14 28.04
CA ARG A 352 -8.67 -18.02 28.79
C ARG A 352 -9.82 -17.33 28.07
N GLN A 353 -10.98 -17.58 28.66
CA GLN A 353 -12.27 -16.91 28.62
C GLN A 353 -12.24 -15.44 28.20
N THR A 354 -13.14 -15.09 27.27
CA THR A 354 -13.56 -13.73 26.97
C THR A 354 -14.49 -13.20 28.08
N PRO A 355 -14.36 -11.94 28.52
CA PRO A 355 -15.41 -11.30 29.29
C PRO A 355 -16.47 -10.71 28.35
N ARG A 356 -17.70 -11.23 28.48
CA ARG A 356 -18.94 -10.59 28.04
C ARG A 356 -19.01 -9.18 28.63
N GLN A 357 -19.05 -8.14 27.80
CA GLN A 357 -19.54 -6.83 28.23
C GLN A 357 -21.06 -6.80 28.14
N ALA A 358 -21.66 -6.50 29.29
CA ALA A 358 -23.08 -6.37 29.50
C ALA A 358 -23.63 -5.13 28.78
N VAL A 359 -24.69 -5.36 27.99
CA VAL A 359 -25.62 -4.35 27.51
C VAL A 359 -26.31 -3.73 28.73
N ARG A 360 -26.01 -2.46 29.03
CA ARG A 360 -26.73 -1.69 30.05
C ARG A 360 -27.95 -1.06 29.39
N ALA A 361 -29.12 -1.62 29.68
CA ALA A 361 -30.42 -1.04 29.37
C ALA A 361 -30.58 0.30 30.09
N GLY A 362 -30.65 1.39 29.32
CA GLY A 362 -31.05 2.72 29.76
C GLY A 362 -32.51 2.95 29.39
N SER A 363 -33.35 3.00 30.41
CA SER A 363 -34.78 3.29 30.39
C SER A 363 -35.11 4.65 29.73
N LEU A 364 -35.84 4.64 28.61
CA LEU A 364 -36.59 5.82 28.15
C LEU A 364 -38.02 5.76 28.71
N GLN A 365 -38.32 6.67 29.62
CA GLN A 365 -39.66 6.96 30.11
C GLN A 365 -40.54 7.47 28.97
N LYS A 366 -41.63 6.75 28.70
CA LYS A 366 -42.77 7.22 27.92
C LYS A 366 -43.46 8.35 28.68
N ARG A 367 -43.53 9.55 28.09
CA ARG A 367 -44.52 10.58 28.45
C ARG A 367 -45.79 10.36 27.63
N PRO A 368 -46.98 10.20 28.22
CA PRO A 368 -48.23 10.22 27.48
C PRO A 368 -48.65 11.68 27.18
N GLN A 369 -49.01 11.92 25.92
CA GLN A 369 -49.71 13.12 25.46
C GLN A 369 -51.14 13.10 25.98
N THR A 370 -51.53 14.12 26.74
CA THR A 370 -52.92 14.41 27.06
C THR A 370 -53.60 15.04 25.83
N ARG A 371 -54.55 14.28 25.30
CA ARG A 371 -55.54 14.67 24.30
C ARG A 371 -56.64 15.46 25.02
N SER A 372 -56.72 16.77 24.79
CA SER A 372 -57.91 17.57 25.12
C SER A 372 -58.65 17.88 23.83
N GLN A 373 -59.82 17.27 23.69
CA GLN A 373 -60.86 17.60 22.72
C GLN A 373 -61.46 18.96 23.10
N SER A 374 -61.54 19.90 22.16
CA SER A 374 -62.44 21.05 22.23
C SER A 374 -63.27 21.07 20.97
N THR A 375 -64.46 20.49 21.06
CA THR A 375 -65.53 20.55 20.06
C THR A 375 -66.38 21.79 20.32
N SER A 376 -66.53 22.59 19.27
CA SER A 376 -67.76 23.29 18.84
C SER A 376 -68.66 23.92 19.91
N GLU A 377 -68.74 25.25 19.91
CA GLU A 377 -70.01 25.93 20.13
C GLU A 377 -70.15 27.14 19.19
N GLU A 378 -71.03 26.92 18.23
CA GLU A 378 -71.71 27.81 17.32
C GLU A 378 -72.58 28.78 18.13
N ASN A 379 -72.47 30.09 17.93
CA ASN A 379 -73.56 31.05 18.23
C ASN A 379 -73.25 32.46 17.71
N GLY A 380 -74.02 32.86 16.70
CA GLY A 380 -74.42 34.24 16.45
C GLY A 380 -75.69 34.22 15.58
N PRO A 381 -76.46 35.30 15.45
CA PRO A 381 -76.61 36.51 16.27
C PRO A 381 -78.07 36.64 16.81
N PRO A 382 -78.45 37.76 17.45
CA PRO A 382 -79.27 38.70 16.67
C PRO A 382 -78.99 40.20 16.91
N ARG A 383 -79.60 40.95 15.99
CA ARG A 383 -79.57 42.39 15.67
C ARG A 383 -79.84 43.36 16.83
N ALA A 384 -79.32 44.58 16.67
CA ALA A 384 -80.12 45.81 16.59
C ALA A 384 -79.52 46.73 15.52
#